data_AF-A0A349TCX5-F1
#
_entry.id   AF-A0A349TCX5-F1
#
_cell.length_a   1.000
_cell.length_b   1.000
_cell.length_c   1.000
_cell.angle_alpha   90.00
_cell.angle_beta   90.00
_cell.angle_gamma   90.00
#
_symmetry.space_group_name_H-M   'P 1'
#
loop_
_entity.id
_entity.type
_entity.pdbx_description
1 polymer ?
#
loop_
_entity_poly.entity_id
_entity_poly.type
_entity_poly.pdbx_seq_one_letter_code
_entity_poly.pdbx_strand_id
1 'polypeptide(L)' 'MQVSSSEQAIIAGGCFWCTEAVFRDVIGVTEVESGYIGGTKSNPTYKEVCSGTTGHAEAIRVTYDPATI' A
#
# COMPACT_ATOMS: atom_id res chain seq x y z
N MET A 1 -24.51 3.08 17.11
CA MET A 1 -23.30 2.38 16.64
C MET A 1 -22.68 3.25 15.57
N GLN A 2 -21.58 3.93 15.89
CA GLN A 2 -20.86 4.78 14.94
C GLN A 2 -20.02 3.85 14.06
N VAL A 3 -20.35 3.78 12.78
CA VAL A 3 -19.54 3.08 11.80
C VAL A 3 -18.32 3.95 11.55
N SER A 4 -17.18 3.62 12.15
CA SER A 4 -15.89 4.14 11.72
C SER A 4 -15.64 3.61 10.30
N SER A 5 -16.06 4.37 9.31
CA SER A 5 -15.96 4.04 7.89
C SER A 5 -14.49 4.12 7.47
N SER A 6 -13.70 3.09 7.76
CA SER A 6 -12.33 3.02 7.26
C SER A 6 -12.34 2.83 5.75
N GLU A 7 -11.66 3.73 5.04
CA GLU A 7 -11.46 3.65 3.60
C GLU A 7 -10.04 3.16 3.29
N GLN A 8 -9.87 2.60 2.09
CA GLN A 8 -8.60 2.06 1.64
C GLN A 8 -8.17 2.74 0.35
N ALA A 9 -6.93 3.22 0.32
CA ALA A 9 -6.28 3.70 -0.88
C ALA A 9 -5.07 2.81 -1.21
N ILE A 10 -4.84 2.57 -2.50
CA ILE A 10 -3.64 1.87 -2.98
C ILE A 10 -2.80 2.86 -3.78
N ILE A 11 -1.55 3.03 -3.36
CA ILE A 11 -0.64 4.04 -3.92
C ILE A 11 0.63 3.34 -4.40
N ALA A 12 0.90 3.44 -5.70
CA ALA A 12 2.13 2.98 -6.34
C ALA A 12 3.00 4.20 -6.68
N GLY A 13 3.87 4.60 -5.75
CA GLY A 13 4.63 5.86 -5.82
C GLY A 13 6.15 5.71 -5.93
N GLY A 14 6.67 4.48 -6.09
CA GLY A 14 8.11 4.18 -6.02
C GLY A 14 8.42 3.23 -4.88
N CYS A 15 9.56 3.44 -4.21
CA CYS A 15 10.00 2.54 -3.13
C CYS A 15 8.99 2.50 -1.98
N PHE A 16 8.39 1.34 -1.76
CA PHE A 16 7.38 1.12 -0.73
C PHE A 16 7.83 1.42 0.71
N TRP A 17 9.13 1.34 1.03
CA TRP A 17 9.67 1.65 2.35
C TRP A 17 9.60 3.15 2.64
N CYS A 18 9.88 3.96 1.62
CA CYS A 18 9.81 5.41 1.75
C CYS A 18 8.36 5.87 1.89
N THR A 19 7.45 5.30 1.09
CA THR A 19 6.04 5.68 1.14
C THR A 19 5.35 5.16 2.39
N GLU A 20 5.62 3.92 2.83
CA GLU A 20 5.06 3.38 4.07
C GLU A 20 5.42 4.26 5.28
N ALA A 21 6.69 4.63 5.41
CA ALA A 21 7.17 5.46 6.52
C ALA A 21 6.46 6.82 6.56
N VAL A 22 6.28 7.46 5.40
CA VAL A 22 5.59 8.75 5.32
C VAL A 22 4.12 8.62 5.69
N PHE A 23 3.41 7.60 5.18
CA PHE A 23 1.98 7.44 5.43
C PHE A 23 1.66 6.98 6.85
N ARG A 24 2.56 6.26 7.52
CA ARG A 24 2.39 5.90 8.94
C ARG A 24 2.31 7.12 9.87
N ASP A 25 2.97 8.22 9.52
CA ASP A 25 2.98 9.45 10.32
C ASP A 25 1.81 10.40 9.97
N VAL A 26 0.95 10.05 9.00
CA VAL A 26 -0.19 10.88 8.59
C VAL A 26 -1.34 10.72 9.59
N ILE A 27 -1.84 11.85 10.10
CA ILE A 27 -3.00 11.89 10.99
C ILE A 27 -4.22 11.33 10.25
N GLY A 28 -4.94 10.40 10.88
CA GLY A 28 -6.11 9.74 10.29
C GLY A 28 -5.78 8.42 9.58
N VAL A 29 -4.51 8.10 9.33
CA VAL A 29 -4.09 6.77 8.88
C VAL A 29 -4.07 5.81 10.06
N THR A 30 -4.70 4.65 9.90
CA THR A 30 -4.78 3.61 10.92
C THR A 30 -3.86 2.43 10.61
N GLU A 31 -3.65 2.13 9.33
CA GLU A 31 -2.83 1.00 8.89
C GLU A 31 -2.19 1.27 7.53
N VAL A 32 -0.95 0.80 7.36
CA VAL A 32 -0.24 0.84 6.08
C VAL A 32 0.41 -0.51 5.84
N GLU A 33 0.16 -1.10 4.68
CA GLU A 33 0.67 -2.41 4.29
C GLU A 33 1.43 -2.33 2.96
N SER A 34 2.67 -2.81 2.96
CA SER A 34 3.52 -2.88 1.77
C SER A 34 3.18 -4.10 0.90
N GLY A 35 3.07 -3.91 -0.41
CA GLY A 35 2.76 -5.00 -1.33
C GLY A 35 3.13 -4.73 -2.79
N TYR A 36 2.67 -5.61 -3.68
CA TYR A 36 2.96 -5.58 -5.11
C TYR A 36 1.66 -5.70 -5.91
N ILE A 37 1.45 -4.83 -6.90
CA ILE A 37 0.22 -4.79 -7.71
C ILE A 37 0.53 -4.68 -9.20
N GLY A 38 -0.48 -4.86 -10.06
CA GLY A 38 -0.40 -4.54 -11.49
C GLY A 38 0.42 -5.50 -12.38
N GLY A 39 1.04 -6.53 -11.80
CA GLY A 39 1.76 -7.56 -12.54
C GLY A 39 0.87 -8.71 -13.00
N THR A 40 1.43 -9.58 -13.82
CA THR A 40 0.72 -10.71 -14.43
C THR A 40 0.81 -12.01 -13.62
N LYS A 41 1.69 -12.05 -12.62
CA LYS A 41 1.91 -13.24 -11.79
C LYS A 41 1.03 -13.21 -10.54
N SER A 42 0.30 -14.29 -10.29
CA SER A 42 -0.44 -14.46 -9.04
C SER A 42 0.52 -14.79 -7.89
N ASN A 43 0.43 -14.05 -6.79
CA ASN A 43 1.24 -14.23 -5.57
C ASN A 43 2.76 -14.27 -5.84
N PRO A 44 3.35 -13.18 -6.40
CA PRO A 44 4.79 -13.12 -6.64
C PRO A 44 5.55 -13.10 -5.31
N THR A 45 6.74 -13.70 -5.29
CA THR A 45 7.68 -13.51 -4.17
C THR A 45 8.55 -12.28 -4.41
N TYR A 46 9.11 -11.71 -3.33
CA TYR A 46 10.00 -10.54 -3.42
C TYR A 46 11.12 -10.70 -4.47
N LYS A 47 11.76 -11.89 -4.51
CA LYS A 47 12.84 -12.18 -5.46
C LYS A 47 12.39 -12.07 -6.92
N GLU A 48 11.14 -12.42 -7.21
CA GLU A 48 10.56 -12.41 -8.56
C GLU A 48 10.07 -11.01 -8.97
N VAL A 49 9.75 -10.17 -7.99
CA VAL A 49 9.50 -8.74 -8.26
C VAL A 49 10.83 -8.04 -8.51
N CYS A 50 11.86 -8.31 -7.71
CA CYS A 50 13.20 -7.75 -7.91
C CYS A 50 13.84 -8.17 -9.25
N SER A 51 13.46 -9.31 -9.84
CA SER A 51 13.94 -9.69 -11.17
C SER A 51 13.33 -8.86 -12.30
N GLY A 52 12.30 -8.04 -12.02
CA GLY A 52 11.64 -7.16 -12.99
C GLY A 52 10.75 -7.88 -14.02
N THR A 53 10.73 -9.21 -14.02
CA THR A 53 10.07 -10.03 -15.03
C THR A 53 8.57 -10.20 -14.82
N THR A 54 8.08 -9.85 -13.62
CA THR A 54 6.68 -10.09 -13.24
C THR A 54 5.76 -8.90 -13.55
N GLY A 55 6.34 -7.74 -13.87
CA GLY A 55 5.59 -6.51 -14.18
C GLY A 55 4.86 -5.91 -12.98
N HIS A 56 5.14 -6.37 -11.74
CA HIS A 56 4.54 -5.77 -10.56
C HIS A 56 5.17 -4.42 -10.24
N ALA A 57 4.33 -3.47 -9.84
CA ALA A 57 4.75 -2.23 -9.21
C ALA A 57 4.72 -2.40 -7.68
N GLU A 58 5.73 -1.83 -7.01
CA GLU A 58 5.70 -1.63 -5.56
C GLU A 58 4.59 -0.64 -5.20
N ALA A 59 3.74 -1.02 -4.26
CA ALA A 59 2.64 -0.20 -3.79
C ALA A 59 2.40 -0.40 -2.29
N ILE A 60 1.70 0.56 -1.70
CA ILE A 60 1.22 0.45 -0.32
C ILE A 60 -0.31 0.51 -0.32
N ARG A 61 -0.94 -0.27 0.56
CA ARG A 61 -2.35 -0.14 0.92
C ARG A 61 -2.44 0.67 2.20
N VAL A 62 -3.10 1.81 2.14
CA VAL A 62 -3.31 2.72 3.27
C VAL A 62 -4.76 2.62 3.70
N THR A 63 -5.00 2.20 4.93
CA THR A 63 -6.31 2.26 5.59
C THR A 63 -6.37 3.54 6.42
N TYR A 64 -7.39 4.36 6.20
CA TYR A 64 -7.54 5.65 6.88
C TYR A 64 -8.99 5.93 7.24
N ASP A 65 -9.18 6.84 8.20
CA ASP A 65 -10.50 7.38 8.54
C ASP A 65 -10.75 8.68 7.74
N PRO A 66 -11.67 8.68 6.77
CA PRO A 66 -11.99 9.85 5.96
C PRO A 66 -12.59 11.01 6.77
N ALA A 67 -13.05 10.78 8.00
CA ALA A 67 -13.51 11.86 8.87
C ALA A 67 -12.36 12.64 9.54
N THR A 68 -11.16 12.05 9.56
CA THR A 68 -9.98 12.57 10.27
C THR A 68 -8.87 13.06 9.32
N ILE A 69 -8.97 12.74 8.02
CA ILE A 69 -7.97 13.07 6.98
C ILE A 69 -8.41 14.20 6.06
#